data_AF-A0AAJ5S125-F1
#
_entry.id   AF-A0AAJ5S125-F1
#
_cell.length_a   1.000
_cell.length_b   1.000
_cell.length_c   1.000
_cell.angle_alpha   90.00
_cell.angle_beta   90.00
_cell.angle_gamma   90.00
#
_symmetry.space_group_name_H-M   'P 1'
#
loop_
_entity.id
_entity.type
_entity.pdbx_description
1 polymer ?
#
loop_
_entity_poly.entity_id
_entity_poly.type
_entity_poly.pdbx_seq_one_letter_code
_entity_poly.pdbx_strand_id
1 'polypeptide(L)' 'MGVMNQAGSAALPKRLTAFGGVVWGLCSFGLDPVTAVVLGLIAAIVLAKV' A
#
# COMPACT_ATOMS: atom_id res chain seq x y z
N MET A 1 -19.85 -18.19 -11.52
CA MET A 1 -19.13 -17.53 -10.41
C MET A 1 -17.74 -17.04 -10.86
N GLY A 2 -17.63 -16.28 -11.96
CA GLY A 2 -16.32 -15.88 -12.53
C GLY A 2 -15.97 -14.40 -12.42
N VAL A 3 -16.94 -13.53 -12.09
CA VAL A 3 -16.79 -12.07 -12.24
C VAL A 3 -16.28 -11.39 -10.96
N MET A 4 -16.46 -12.01 -9.78
CA MET A 4 -16.08 -11.41 -8.49
C MET A 4 -14.58 -11.47 -8.19
N ASN A 5 -13.86 -12.48 -8.71
CA ASN A 5 -12.43 -12.65 -8.41
C ASN A 5 -11.53 -11.68 -9.22
N GLN A 6 -12.02 -11.20 -10.36
CA GLN A 6 -11.26 -10.31 -11.25
C GLN A 6 -11.23 -8.86 -10.74
N ALA A 7 -12.29 -8.41 -10.06
CA ALA A 7 -12.35 -7.07 -9.47
C ALA A 7 -11.34 -6.89 -8.32
N GLY A 8 -11.12 -7.93 -7.51
CA GLY A 8 -10.06 -7.95 -6.50
C GLY A 8 -8.66 -8.02 -7.12
N SER A 9 -8.50 -8.83 -8.17
CA SER A 9 -7.21 -9.01 -8.86
C SER A 9 -6.71 -7.75 -9.57
N ALA A 10 -7.58 -6.96 -10.19
CA ALA A 10 -7.19 -5.69 -10.82
C ALA A 10 -6.91 -4.56 -9.81
N ALA A 11 -7.52 -4.63 -8.63
CA ALA A 11 -7.32 -3.65 -7.56
C ALA A 11 -6.01 -3.90 -6.78
N LEU A 12 -5.57 -5.16 -6.66
CA LEU A 12 -4.33 -5.54 -5.98
C LEU A 12 -3.07 -4.81 -6.48
N PRO A 13 -2.74 -4.81 -7.79
CA PRO A 13 -1.55 -4.12 -8.29
C PRO A 13 -1.66 -2.61 -8.04
N LYS A 14 -2.85 -2.01 -8.17
CA LYS A 14 -3.04 -0.58 -7.88
C LYS A 14 -2.79 -0.24 -6.42
N ARG A 15 -3.21 -1.09 -5.48
CA ARG A 15 -2.96 -0.93 -4.03
C ARG A 15 -1.50 -1.17 -3.68
N LEU A 16 -0.85 -2.16 -4.30
CA LEU A 16 0.57 -2.42 -4.12
C LEU A 16 1.44 -1.30 -4.67
N THR A 17 1.11 -0.74 -5.84
CA THR A 17 1.82 0.42 -6.39
C THR A 17 1.65 1.66 -5.52
N ALA A 18 0.43 1.92 -5.02
CA ALA A 18 0.20 3.04 -4.10
C ALA A 18 0.99 2.87 -2.79
N PHE A 19 0.97 1.68 -2.20
CA PHE A 19 1.74 1.36 -1.00
C PHE A 19 3.25 1.51 -1.25
N GLY A 20 3.75 0.93 -2.34
CA GLY A 20 5.15 1.03 -2.74
C GLY A 20 5.58 2.49 -2.98
N GLY A 21 4.72 3.32 -3.56
CA GLY A 21 4.96 4.75 -3.75
C GLY A 21 5.09 5.52 -2.43
N VAL A 22 4.24 5.22 -1.44
CA VAL A 22 4.34 5.80 -0.09
C VAL A 22 5.65 5.38 0.58
N VAL A 23 5.99 4.09 0.55
CA VAL A 23 7.24 3.58 1.14
C VAL A 23 8.46 4.19 0.44
N TRP A 24 8.46 4.28 -0.88
CA TRP A 24 9.54 4.91 -1.64
C TRP A 24 9.70 6.39 -1.28
N GLY A 25 8.59 7.13 -1.16
CA GLY A 25 8.61 8.52 -0.72
C GLY A 25 9.24 8.67 0.66
N LEU A 26 8.79 7.87 1.62
CA LEU A 26 9.33 7.87 2.99
C LEU A 26 10.82 7.56 3.03
N CYS A 27 11.28 6.54 2.29
CA CYS A 27 12.71 6.23 2.15
C CYS A 27 13.50 7.39 1.52
N SER A 28 12.91 8.10 0.55
CA SER A 28 13.55 9.26 -0.10
C SER A 28 13.74 10.44 0.85
N PHE A 29 12.94 10.52 1.93
CA PHE A 29 13.10 11.49 3.01
C PHE A 29 14.12 11.07 4.08
N GLY A 30 14.80 9.93 3.90
CA GLY A 30 15.85 9.44 4.80
C GLY A 30 15.36 8.51 5.91
N LEU A 31 14.11 8.04 5.86
CA LEU A 31 13.65 6.98 6.77
C LEU A 31 14.28 5.64 6.40
N ASP A 32 14.64 4.86 7.42
CA ASP A 32 15.07 3.48 7.24
C ASP A 32 13.93 2.66 6.61
N PRO A 33 14.25 1.70 5.73
CA PRO A 33 13.25 0.97 4.97
C PRO A 33 12.25 0.21 5.86
N VAL A 34 12.70 -0.31 7.01
CA VAL A 34 11.82 -0.98 7.98
C VAL A 34 10.81 0.01 8.57
N THR A 35 11.28 1.18 9.01
CA THR A 35 10.43 2.24 9.57
C THR A 35 9.43 2.77 8.54
N ALA A 36 9.87 2.97 7.29
CA ALA A 36 9.02 3.39 6.18
C ALA A 36 7.90 2.38 5.87
N VAL A 37 8.20 1.08 5.90
CA VAL A 37 7.21 0.01 5.70
C VAL A 37 6.19 -0.01 6.83
N VAL A 38 6.63 0.12 8.08
CA VAL A 38 5.73 0.16 9.26
C VAL A 38 4.77 1.35 9.17
N LEU A 39 5.28 2.55 8.86
CA LEU A 39 4.45 3.74 8.69
C LEU A 39 3.47 3.59 7.52
N GLY A 40 3.92 3.03 6.40
CA GLY A 40 3.05 2.72 5.26
C GLY A 40 1.92 1.76 5.63
N LEU A 41 2.20 0.73 6.45
CA LEU A 41 1.21 -0.23 6.95
C LEU A 41 0.18 0.43 7.87
N ILE A 42 0.64 1.25 8.81
CA ILE A 42 -0.24 2.00 9.72
C ILE A 42 -1.17 2.91 8.91
N ALA A 43 -0.62 3.68 7.95
CA ALA A 43 -1.41 4.55 7.09
C ALA A 43 -2.45 3.76 6.28
N ALA A 44 -2.08 2.61 5.73
CA ALA A 44 -2.99 1.75 4.98
C ALA A 44 -4.14 1.21 5.85
N ILE A 45 -3.87 0.85 7.11
CA ILE A 45 -4.89 0.39 8.06
C ILE A 45 -5.84 1.54 8.44
N VAL A 46 -5.31 2.72 8.74
CA VAL A 46 -6.11 3.90 9.08
C VAL A 46 -7.01 4.29 7.92
N LEU A 47 -6.46 4.37 6.71
CA LEU A 47 -7.23 4.70 5.50
C LEU A 47 -8.28 3.65 5.14
N ALA A 48 -8.06 2.38 5.50
CA ALA A 48 -9.06 1.33 5.29
C ALA A 48 -10.23 1.38 6.28
N LYS A 49 -10.14 2.20 7.34
CA LYS A 49 -11.18 2.40 8.36
C LYS A 49 -12.08 3.60 8.08
N VAL A 50 -11.72 4.45 7.12
CA VAL A 50 -12.47 5.64 6.68
C VAL A 50 -13.33 5.26 5.49
#